data_AF-A0A976LLR8-F1
#
_entry.id   AF-A0A976LLR8-F1
#
_cell.length_a   1.000
_cell.length_b   1.000
_cell.length_c   1.000
_cell.angle_alpha   90.00
_cell.angle_beta   90.00
_cell.angle_gamma   90.00
#
_symmetry.space_group_name_H-M   'P 1'
#
loop_
_entity.id
_entity.type
_entity.pdbx_description
1 polymer ?
#
loop_
_entity_poly.entity_id
_entity_poly.type
_entity_poly.pdbx_seq_one_letter_code
_entity_poly.pdbx_strand_id
1 'polypeptide(L)'
;MPLVDMRDMLNHAYHNNYAVGGFGLVNLDFLEAIVTAAEHCRSPVILNLVESHFEHFDFGLIMTAVEHAARNATVPIAIHSDHGTSHASAVRAINLGCNSVMMDASLESFPVNITQTRHVADMAHACGAAVEGELGYVGGGEGENAAKYPGEGVYTAAEEAKAYAERTGVDCLAVSIGTVHGRQRGRTKLDFGRLKRINDMLGIPLVLHGGSGLTEEQYHKLILNGIAKINCYTELSDIAARTIRSNLQSDTDKGYIETMRGVRDSLREQIKLCMHLWGSAGRAAEVLIQCRPWQPVEHVIIYNVEDVSTQQVEAMIAQGRASLSAIPGVRRVFAGWAIAEPARYRFCWLVQLAHANVIESYHTHPEYRAFTNQCFQPITHDRISISFTAGQPEVIHNMLGKGDFCDCSFLVGK
;
A
#
# COMPACT_ATOMS: atom_id res chain seq x y z
N MET A 1 5.36 -2.65 -15.63
CA MET A 1 4.49 -3.31 -14.64
C MET A 1 5.36 -3.95 -13.57
N PRO A 2 5.44 -3.37 -12.37
CA PRO A 2 6.27 -3.83 -11.27
C PRO A 2 5.50 -3.96 -9.95
N LEU A 3 4.22 -3.53 -9.89
CA LEU A 3 3.42 -3.66 -8.68
C LEU A 3 2.87 -5.09 -8.58
N VAL A 4 3.07 -5.75 -7.45
CA VAL A 4 2.67 -7.15 -7.20
C VAL A 4 1.85 -7.28 -5.93
N ASP A 5 1.06 -8.36 -5.81
CA ASP A 5 0.35 -8.70 -4.58
C ASP A 5 1.35 -8.90 -3.42
N MET A 6 1.18 -8.12 -2.34
CA MET A 6 2.09 -8.16 -1.20
C MET A 6 2.03 -9.49 -0.45
N ARG A 7 0.89 -10.19 -0.43
CA ARG A 7 0.77 -11.51 0.20
C ARG A 7 1.62 -12.52 -0.53
N ASP A 8 1.57 -12.52 -1.86
CA ASP A 8 2.41 -13.40 -2.67
C ASP A 8 3.89 -13.08 -2.44
N MET A 9 4.25 -11.78 -2.43
CA MET A 9 5.62 -11.32 -2.18
C MET A 9 6.16 -11.80 -0.82
N LEU A 10 5.38 -11.63 0.25
CA LEU A 10 5.80 -12.02 1.60
C LEU A 10 5.79 -13.53 1.79
N ASN A 11 4.83 -14.25 1.21
CA ASN A 11 4.85 -15.71 1.22
C ASN A 11 6.06 -16.24 0.44
N HIS A 12 6.41 -15.65 -0.70
CA HIS A 12 7.62 -16.00 -1.41
C HIS A 12 8.86 -15.81 -0.51
N ALA A 13 8.97 -14.68 0.18
CA ALA A 13 10.05 -14.40 1.12
C ALA A 13 10.14 -15.40 2.27
N TYR A 14 8.99 -15.68 2.89
CA TYR A 14 8.85 -16.63 3.99
C TYR A 14 9.32 -18.03 3.62
N HIS A 15 8.84 -18.59 2.50
CA HIS A 15 9.20 -19.94 2.07
C HIS A 15 10.66 -20.06 1.57
N ASN A 16 11.28 -18.94 1.22
CA ASN A 16 12.63 -18.89 0.68
C ASN A 16 13.66 -18.31 1.66
N ASN A 17 13.31 -18.18 2.95
CA ASN A 17 14.19 -17.74 4.04
C ASN A 17 14.93 -16.42 3.75
N TYR A 18 14.19 -15.40 3.31
CA TYR A 18 14.68 -14.03 3.25
C TYR A 18 13.61 -13.06 3.73
N ALA A 19 13.96 -11.80 3.96
CA ALA A 19 13.01 -10.74 4.29
C ALA A 19 13.01 -9.61 3.27
N VAL A 20 11.81 -9.11 2.97
CA VAL A 20 11.60 -7.92 2.15
C VAL A 20 11.67 -6.68 3.03
N GLY A 21 12.39 -5.66 2.58
CA GLY A 21 12.47 -4.39 3.28
C GLY A 21 11.21 -3.54 3.10
N GLY A 22 10.58 -3.17 4.21
CA GLY A 22 9.57 -2.12 4.30
C GLY A 22 10.21 -0.79 4.65
N PHE A 23 10.62 -0.03 3.64
CA PHE A 23 11.35 1.22 3.86
C PHE A 23 10.38 2.40 3.95
N GLY A 24 10.40 3.09 5.10
CA GLY A 24 9.58 4.27 5.34
C GLY A 24 10.03 5.44 4.46
N LEU A 25 9.09 6.14 3.83
CA LEU A 25 9.36 7.30 3.01
C LEU A 25 8.51 8.52 3.42
N VAL A 26 9.09 9.71 3.25
CA VAL A 26 8.47 10.99 3.62
C VAL A 26 8.56 12.06 2.54
N ASN A 27 9.34 11.83 1.47
CA ASN A 27 9.51 12.74 0.35
C ASN A 27 10.09 12.00 -0.88
N LEU A 28 10.40 12.76 -1.95
CA LEU A 28 10.96 12.23 -3.19
C LEU A 28 12.39 11.69 -3.03
N ASP A 29 13.24 12.28 -2.18
CA ASP A 29 14.60 11.77 -1.94
C ASP A 29 14.58 10.35 -1.39
N PHE A 30 13.67 10.06 -0.45
CA PHE A 30 13.48 8.72 0.09
C PHE A 30 12.91 7.78 -0.98
N LEU A 31 11.86 8.19 -1.68
CA LEU A 31 11.23 7.38 -2.71
C LEU A 31 12.23 6.95 -3.80
N GLU A 32 12.98 7.92 -4.34
CA GLU A 32 13.98 7.66 -5.38
C GLU A 32 15.14 6.80 -4.85
N ALA A 33 15.60 7.04 -3.62
CA ALA A 33 16.65 6.22 -3.00
C ALA A 33 16.21 4.76 -2.85
N ILE A 34 14.97 4.52 -2.39
CA ILE A 34 14.41 3.17 -2.19
C ILE A 34 14.27 2.45 -3.53
N VAL A 35 13.63 3.07 -4.51
CA VAL A 35 13.40 2.44 -5.83
C VAL A 35 14.73 2.18 -6.53
N THR A 36 15.63 3.17 -6.58
CA THR A 36 16.94 3.00 -7.23
C THR A 36 17.79 1.93 -6.55
N ALA A 37 17.78 1.85 -5.21
CA ALA A 37 18.46 0.77 -4.48
C ALA A 37 17.89 -0.60 -4.83
N ALA A 38 16.56 -0.73 -4.85
CA ALA A 38 15.86 -1.97 -5.18
C ALA A 38 16.21 -2.44 -6.60
N GLU A 39 16.22 -1.53 -7.58
CA GLU A 39 16.60 -1.82 -8.96
C GLU A 39 18.06 -2.25 -9.08
N HIS A 40 18.98 -1.52 -8.43
CA HIS A 40 20.40 -1.87 -8.42
C HIS A 40 20.64 -3.25 -7.81
N CYS A 41 19.97 -3.57 -6.69
CA CYS A 41 20.09 -4.86 -6.02
C CYS A 41 19.22 -5.95 -6.66
N ARG A 42 18.39 -5.64 -7.65
CA ARG A 42 17.37 -6.55 -8.21
C ARG A 42 16.56 -7.20 -7.09
N SER A 43 16.06 -6.39 -6.17
CA SER A 43 15.37 -6.82 -4.94
C SER A 43 13.88 -6.49 -4.99
N PRO A 44 12.98 -7.35 -4.47
CA PRO A 44 11.65 -6.91 -4.08
C PRO A 44 11.74 -5.83 -2.99
N VAL A 45 10.77 -4.92 -2.96
CA VAL A 45 10.71 -3.87 -1.94
C VAL A 45 9.28 -3.46 -1.62
N ILE A 46 9.05 -3.07 -0.37
CA ILE A 46 7.78 -2.48 0.09
C ILE A 46 8.02 -0.99 0.34
N LEU A 47 7.28 -0.14 -0.38
CA LEU A 47 7.23 1.29 -0.15
C LEU A 47 6.28 1.54 1.02
N ASN A 48 6.82 1.97 2.14
CA ASN A 48 6.11 2.02 3.40
C ASN A 48 5.73 3.46 3.80
N LEU A 49 4.44 3.72 4.02
CA LEU A 49 3.92 5.05 4.34
C LEU A 49 3.26 5.06 5.72
N VAL A 50 3.92 5.69 6.69
CA VAL A 50 3.48 5.72 8.09
C VAL A 50 2.41 6.81 8.28
N GLU A 51 1.25 6.43 8.84
CA GLU A 51 0.09 7.32 9.01
C GLU A 51 0.43 8.62 9.76
N SER A 52 1.25 8.53 10.81
CA SER A 52 1.63 9.70 11.63
C SER A 52 2.39 10.78 10.85
N HIS A 53 3.03 10.44 9.73
CA HIS A 53 3.74 11.42 8.91
C HIS A 53 2.80 12.29 8.05
N PHE A 54 1.54 11.88 7.87
CA PHE A 54 0.57 12.63 7.06
C PHE A 54 0.14 13.96 7.71
N GLU A 55 0.51 14.19 8.98
CA GLU A 55 0.41 15.52 9.62
C GLU A 55 1.40 16.53 9.02
N HIS A 56 2.47 16.06 8.38
CA HIS A 56 3.56 16.89 7.87
C HIS A 56 3.51 17.10 6.34
N PHE A 57 2.86 16.19 5.60
CA PHE A 57 2.72 16.29 4.15
C PHE A 57 1.42 15.68 3.64
N ASP A 58 0.97 16.15 2.47
CA ASP A 58 -0.24 15.66 1.83
C ASP A 58 -0.06 14.21 1.35
N PHE A 59 -0.83 13.29 1.94
CA PHE A 59 -0.80 11.87 1.61
C PHE A 59 -1.19 11.59 0.15
N GLY A 60 -2.14 12.33 -0.43
CA GLY A 60 -2.56 12.14 -1.82
C GLY A 60 -1.48 12.53 -2.82
N LEU A 61 -0.76 13.62 -2.54
CA LEU A 61 0.35 14.10 -3.36
C LEU A 61 1.51 13.09 -3.37
N ILE A 62 1.95 12.62 -2.20
CA ILE A 62 3.03 11.64 -2.13
C ILE A 62 2.61 10.30 -2.75
N MET A 63 1.35 9.86 -2.56
CA MET A 63 0.84 8.64 -3.15
C MET A 63 0.83 8.67 -4.68
N THR A 64 0.61 9.84 -5.28
CA THR A 64 0.71 10.01 -6.74
C THR A 64 2.13 9.71 -7.23
N ALA A 65 3.15 10.22 -6.53
CA ALA A 65 4.55 9.95 -6.86
C ALA A 65 4.93 8.47 -6.59
N VAL A 66 4.49 7.91 -5.46
CA VAL A 66 4.72 6.52 -5.07
C VAL A 66 4.12 5.56 -6.09
N GLU A 67 2.85 5.74 -6.48
CA GLU A 67 2.20 4.89 -7.49
C GLU A 67 2.90 5.01 -8.84
N HIS A 68 3.30 6.22 -9.24
CA HIS A 68 4.05 6.43 -10.47
C HIS A 68 5.38 5.67 -10.46
N ALA A 69 6.18 5.81 -9.40
CA ALA A 69 7.46 5.12 -9.27
C ALA A 69 7.27 3.60 -9.23
N ALA A 70 6.30 3.13 -8.44
CA ALA A 70 5.98 1.71 -8.30
C ALA A 70 5.53 1.06 -9.61
N ARG A 71 4.83 1.80 -10.50
CA ARG A 71 4.40 1.31 -11.83
C ARG A 71 5.49 1.34 -12.91
N ASN A 72 6.54 2.13 -12.71
CA ASN A 72 7.61 2.29 -13.70
C ASN A 72 8.93 1.59 -13.33
N ALA A 73 9.05 1.07 -12.12
CA ALA A 73 10.21 0.29 -11.69
C ALA A 73 10.45 -0.98 -12.53
N THR A 74 11.65 -1.53 -12.41
CA THR A 74 12.05 -2.79 -13.06
C THR A 74 12.03 -4.00 -12.12
N VAL A 75 11.68 -3.76 -10.84
CA VAL A 75 11.67 -4.74 -9.75
C VAL A 75 10.28 -4.81 -9.11
N PRO A 76 9.94 -5.92 -8.42
CA PRO A 76 8.64 -6.06 -7.79
C PRO A 76 8.49 -5.15 -6.58
N ILE A 77 7.41 -4.36 -6.57
CA ILE A 77 7.08 -3.38 -5.54
C ILE A 77 5.69 -3.69 -4.96
N ALA A 78 5.54 -3.49 -3.66
CA ALA A 78 4.25 -3.32 -3.00
C ALA A 78 4.19 -1.95 -2.30
N ILE A 79 2.99 -1.42 -2.09
CA ILE A 79 2.75 -0.14 -1.42
C ILE A 79 1.92 -0.41 -0.18
N HIS A 80 2.50 -0.10 0.99
CA HIS A 80 1.93 -0.42 2.29
C HIS A 80 1.65 0.84 3.11
N SER A 81 0.46 0.92 3.69
CA SER A 81 0.11 1.94 4.69
C SER A 81 0.42 1.39 6.08
N ASP A 82 1.43 1.96 6.74
CA ASP A 82 1.92 1.55 8.05
C ASP A 82 1.16 2.23 9.19
N HIS A 83 1.03 1.51 10.30
CA HIS A 83 0.44 2.00 11.56
C HIS A 83 -0.92 2.70 11.39
N GLY A 84 -1.77 2.13 10.54
CA GLY A 84 -3.14 2.61 10.35
C GLY A 84 -3.98 2.35 11.61
N THR A 85 -4.65 3.38 12.10
CA THR A 85 -5.39 3.33 13.39
C THR A 85 -6.91 3.24 13.23
N SER A 86 -7.42 3.28 12.00
CA SER A 86 -8.86 3.28 11.75
C SER A 86 -9.26 2.67 10.41
N HIS A 87 -10.50 2.17 10.35
CA HIS A 87 -11.11 1.70 9.11
C HIS A 87 -11.14 2.78 8.02
N ALA A 88 -11.44 4.04 8.38
CA ALA A 88 -11.46 5.15 7.43
C ALA A 88 -10.08 5.42 6.82
N SER A 89 -9.02 5.29 7.63
CA SER A 89 -7.64 5.40 7.14
C SER A 89 -7.29 4.28 6.15
N ALA A 90 -7.65 3.04 6.47
CA ALA A 90 -7.44 1.90 5.57
C ALA A 90 -8.17 2.08 4.23
N VAL A 91 -9.43 2.52 4.24
CA VAL A 91 -10.19 2.85 3.01
C VAL A 91 -9.48 3.93 2.21
N ARG A 92 -9.06 5.01 2.86
CA ARG A 92 -8.34 6.11 2.20
C ARG A 92 -7.03 5.63 1.57
N ALA A 93 -6.25 4.80 2.27
CA ALA A 93 -5.00 4.26 1.78
C ALA A 93 -5.19 3.39 0.52
N ILE A 94 -6.17 2.49 0.53
CA ILE A 94 -6.52 1.64 -0.62
C ILE A 94 -7.02 2.49 -1.79
N ASN A 95 -7.87 3.48 -1.53
CA ASN A 95 -8.38 4.39 -2.57
C ASN A 95 -7.27 5.31 -3.15
N LEU A 96 -6.16 5.52 -2.44
CA LEU A 96 -5.02 6.35 -2.88
C LEU A 96 -3.82 5.61 -3.49
N GLY A 97 -3.59 4.34 -3.16
CA GLY A 97 -2.71 3.48 -3.99
C GLY A 97 -2.19 2.23 -3.32
N CYS A 98 -2.46 2.09 -2.02
CA CYS A 98 -1.90 1.01 -1.24
C CYS A 98 -2.58 -0.30 -1.65
N ASN A 99 -1.76 -1.30 -1.93
CA ASN A 99 -2.22 -2.68 -2.12
C ASN A 99 -1.99 -3.53 -0.85
N SER A 100 -1.56 -2.90 0.23
CA SER A 100 -1.57 -3.44 1.57
C SER A 100 -1.77 -2.34 2.62
N VAL A 101 -2.40 -2.70 3.74
CA VAL A 101 -2.61 -1.82 4.89
C VAL A 101 -2.27 -2.54 6.19
N MET A 102 -1.80 -1.80 7.18
CA MET A 102 -1.68 -2.26 8.56
C MET A 102 -2.85 -1.73 9.39
N MET A 103 -3.42 -2.58 10.23
CA MET A 103 -4.26 -2.13 11.35
C MET A 103 -3.46 -2.29 12.65
N ASP A 104 -3.03 -1.16 13.20
CA ASP A 104 -2.36 -1.10 14.49
C ASP A 104 -3.37 -0.75 15.59
N ALA A 105 -3.90 -1.79 16.22
CA ALA A 105 -4.68 -1.71 17.45
C ALA A 105 -3.92 -2.37 18.62
N SER A 106 -2.59 -2.38 18.58
CA SER A 106 -1.70 -3.01 19.58
C SER A 106 -1.89 -2.46 21.00
N LEU A 107 -2.26 -1.18 21.11
CA LEU A 107 -2.54 -0.50 22.37
C LEU A 107 -3.92 -0.80 22.95
N GLU A 108 -4.81 -1.41 22.16
CA GLU A 108 -6.15 -1.78 22.59
C GLU A 108 -6.16 -3.14 23.31
N SER A 109 -7.24 -3.42 24.04
CA SER A 109 -7.43 -4.75 24.63
C SER A 109 -7.48 -5.84 23.54
N PHE A 110 -6.97 -7.03 23.81
CA PHE A 110 -6.93 -8.14 22.84
C PHE A 110 -8.25 -8.40 22.10
N PRO A 111 -9.45 -8.40 22.74
CA PRO A 111 -10.71 -8.54 22.02
C PRO A 111 -11.05 -7.37 21.09
N VAL A 112 -10.70 -6.14 21.49
CA VAL A 112 -10.91 -4.93 20.68
C VAL A 112 -9.97 -4.94 19.48
N ASN A 113 -8.69 -5.25 19.67
CA ASN A 113 -7.71 -5.39 18.59
C ASN A 113 -8.20 -6.42 17.55
N ILE A 114 -8.62 -7.61 17.98
CA ILE A 114 -9.19 -8.62 17.05
C ILE A 114 -10.39 -8.06 16.28
N THR A 115 -11.31 -7.37 16.96
CA THR A 115 -12.53 -6.88 16.33
C THR A 115 -12.23 -5.81 15.28
N GLN A 116 -11.35 -4.86 15.60
CA GLN A 116 -10.98 -3.78 14.68
C GLN A 116 -10.16 -4.32 13.50
N THR A 117 -9.16 -5.16 13.75
CA THR A 117 -8.32 -5.75 12.70
C THR A 117 -9.12 -6.65 11.79
N ARG A 118 -10.05 -7.47 12.31
CA ARG A 118 -10.94 -8.28 11.48
C ARG A 118 -11.79 -7.41 10.55
N HIS A 119 -12.36 -6.32 11.07
CA HIS A 119 -13.18 -5.43 10.26
C HIS A 119 -12.39 -4.79 9.11
N VAL A 120 -11.13 -4.41 9.36
CA VAL A 120 -10.22 -3.94 8.30
C VAL A 120 -9.82 -5.05 7.34
N ALA A 121 -9.54 -6.26 7.83
CA ALA A 121 -9.20 -7.43 7.02
C ALA A 121 -10.32 -7.79 6.03
N ASP A 122 -11.56 -7.92 6.52
CA ASP A 122 -12.72 -8.23 5.69
C ASP A 122 -12.89 -7.20 4.54
N MET A 123 -12.75 -5.90 4.85
CA MET A 123 -12.83 -4.82 3.86
C MET A 123 -11.66 -4.83 2.88
N ALA A 124 -10.43 -4.94 3.36
CA ALA A 124 -9.22 -4.91 2.55
C ALA A 124 -9.16 -6.13 1.61
N HIS A 125 -9.55 -7.31 2.08
CA HIS A 125 -9.64 -8.53 1.27
C HIS A 125 -10.70 -8.41 0.16
N ALA A 126 -11.84 -7.76 0.46
CA ALA A 126 -12.82 -7.40 -0.57
C ALA A 126 -12.26 -6.40 -1.60
N CYS A 127 -11.23 -5.63 -1.24
CA CYS A 127 -10.46 -4.80 -2.17
C CYS A 127 -9.26 -5.50 -2.80
N GLY A 128 -9.03 -6.77 -2.46
CA GLY A 128 -7.86 -7.55 -2.85
C GLY A 128 -6.58 -7.21 -2.07
N ALA A 129 -6.56 -6.21 -1.20
CA ALA A 129 -5.36 -5.76 -0.49
C ALA A 129 -4.94 -6.71 0.64
N ALA A 130 -3.64 -6.76 0.93
CA ALA A 130 -3.09 -7.52 2.06
C ALA A 130 -3.25 -6.77 3.38
N VAL A 131 -3.45 -7.48 4.49
CA VAL A 131 -3.52 -6.88 5.83
C VAL A 131 -2.42 -7.36 6.75
N GLU A 132 -1.71 -6.40 7.31
CA GLU A 132 -0.81 -6.59 8.44
C GLU A 132 -1.54 -6.25 9.75
N GLY A 133 -1.44 -7.13 10.73
CA GLY A 133 -1.86 -6.82 12.10
C GLY A 133 -0.65 -6.67 13.02
N GLU A 134 -0.84 -6.04 14.18
CA GLU A 134 0.15 -6.01 15.25
C GLU A 134 -0.41 -6.63 16.53
N LEU A 135 0.39 -7.51 17.14
CA LEU A 135 0.09 -8.11 18.44
C LEU A 135 1.31 -8.07 19.36
N GLY A 136 1.07 -7.71 20.61
CA GLY A 136 2.12 -7.17 21.49
C GLY A 136 2.28 -5.68 21.22
N TYR A 137 3.22 -5.05 21.90
CA TYR A 137 3.55 -3.65 21.70
C TYR A 137 5.07 -3.54 21.59
N VAL A 138 5.54 -2.96 20.50
CA VAL A 138 6.95 -2.60 20.37
C VAL A 138 7.14 -1.26 21.08
N GLY A 139 7.95 -1.24 22.15
CA GLY A 139 8.20 -0.01 22.91
C GLY A 139 8.92 1.06 22.07
N GLY A 140 8.77 2.33 22.42
CA GLY A 140 9.27 3.47 21.62
C GLY A 140 8.27 3.92 20.56
N GLY A 141 8.26 5.20 20.18
CA GLY A 141 7.38 5.66 19.10
C GLY A 141 7.99 5.52 17.71
N GLU A 142 7.13 5.33 16.73
CA GLU A 142 7.43 5.48 15.30
C GLU A 142 7.60 6.97 14.93
N GLY A 143 8.42 7.25 13.92
CA GLY A 143 8.50 8.59 13.33
C GLY A 143 9.11 9.67 14.25
N GLU A 144 8.71 10.92 13.99
CA GLU A 144 9.09 12.11 14.78
C GLU A 144 8.47 12.11 16.20
N ASN A 145 7.47 11.25 16.44
CA ASN A 145 6.80 11.11 17.74
C ASN A 145 7.45 10.05 18.64
N ALA A 146 8.62 9.51 18.27
CA ALA A 146 9.39 8.55 19.08
C ALA A 146 9.56 8.93 20.56
N ALA A 147 9.65 10.23 20.84
CA ALA A 147 9.79 10.77 22.19
C ALA A 147 8.49 10.78 23.02
N LYS A 148 7.31 10.65 22.40
CA LYS A 148 6.01 10.71 23.08
C LYS A 148 5.50 9.35 23.57
N TYR A 149 6.10 8.24 23.12
CA TYR A 149 5.68 6.88 23.47
C TYR A 149 6.80 6.05 24.13
N PRO A 150 7.25 6.41 25.35
CA PRO A 150 8.34 5.73 26.06
C PRO A 150 7.93 4.40 26.72
N GLY A 151 6.79 3.81 26.33
CA GLY A 151 6.18 2.67 27.02
C GLY A 151 7.07 1.42 27.05
N GLU A 152 6.94 0.63 28.12
CA GLU A 152 7.53 -0.70 28.20
C GLU A 152 6.85 -1.61 27.17
N GLY A 153 7.63 -2.20 26.26
CA GLY A 153 7.12 -3.10 25.23
C GLY A 153 6.42 -4.33 25.82
N VAL A 154 5.35 -4.79 25.19
CA VAL A 154 4.62 -6.01 25.56
C VAL A 154 4.96 -7.11 24.57
N TYR A 155 5.55 -8.22 25.03
CA TYR A 155 5.93 -9.31 24.13
C TYR A 155 4.72 -10.14 23.68
N THR A 156 4.73 -10.52 22.41
CA THR A 156 3.68 -11.35 21.80
C THR A 156 3.70 -12.76 22.37
N ALA A 157 2.61 -13.23 22.98
CA ALA A 157 2.46 -14.64 23.35
C ALA A 157 2.09 -15.50 22.13
N ALA A 158 2.63 -16.72 22.03
CA ALA A 158 2.42 -17.58 20.86
C ALA A 158 0.96 -18.06 20.74
N GLU A 159 0.34 -18.35 21.88
CA GLU A 159 -1.06 -18.75 21.98
C GLU A 159 -2.01 -17.61 21.58
N GLU A 160 -1.70 -16.38 22.01
CA GLU A 160 -2.45 -15.19 21.59
C GLU A 160 -2.26 -14.89 20.11
N ALA A 161 -1.04 -15.02 19.58
CA ALA A 161 -0.75 -14.84 18.15
C ALA A 161 -1.57 -15.78 17.28
N LYS A 162 -1.69 -17.06 17.70
CA LYS A 162 -2.50 -18.04 16.97
C LYS A 162 -3.98 -17.65 16.97
N ALA A 163 -4.53 -17.37 18.16
CA ALA A 163 -5.93 -16.97 18.29
C ALA A 163 -6.22 -15.65 17.56
N TYR A 164 -5.24 -14.73 17.51
CA TYR A 164 -5.32 -13.48 16.79
C TYR A 164 -5.43 -13.74 15.29
N ALA A 165 -4.43 -14.41 14.69
CA ALA A 165 -4.39 -14.70 13.26
C ALA A 165 -5.65 -15.45 12.78
N GLU A 166 -6.10 -16.47 13.53
CA GLU A 166 -7.31 -17.23 13.20
C GLU A 166 -8.59 -16.39 13.23
N ARG A 167 -8.68 -15.40 14.13
CA ARG A 167 -9.90 -14.60 14.33
C ARG A 167 -9.93 -13.32 13.51
N THR A 168 -8.78 -12.81 13.10
CA THR A 168 -8.65 -11.59 12.27
C THR A 168 -8.49 -11.89 10.79
N GLY A 169 -7.86 -13.01 10.44
CA GLY A 169 -7.54 -13.33 9.05
C GLY A 169 -6.41 -12.50 8.45
N VAL A 170 -5.52 -11.93 9.27
CA VAL A 170 -4.36 -11.16 8.77
C VAL A 170 -3.43 -12.01 7.89
N ASP A 171 -2.82 -11.37 6.91
CA ASP A 171 -1.91 -12.02 5.95
C ASP A 171 -0.46 -12.07 6.47
N CYS A 172 -0.09 -11.12 7.32
CA CYS A 172 1.17 -11.10 8.06
C CYS A 172 0.98 -10.48 9.45
N LEU A 173 1.87 -10.83 10.39
CA LEU A 173 1.77 -10.39 11.79
C LEU A 173 3.06 -9.72 12.25
N ALA A 174 2.96 -8.46 12.64
CA ALA A 174 3.99 -7.77 13.41
C ALA A 174 4.03 -8.30 14.85
N VAL A 175 5.23 -8.67 15.29
CA VAL A 175 5.47 -9.31 16.58
C VAL A 175 6.49 -8.55 17.42
N SER A 176 6.22 -8.45 18.71
CA SER A 176 7.12 -7.89 19.72
C SER A 176 7.89 -9.00 20.42
N ILE A 177 9.19 -9.07 20.12
CA ILE A 177 10.14 -10.08 20.65
C ILE A 177 11.35 -9.45 21.34
N GLY A 178 11.25 -8.17 21.69
CA GLY A 178 12.33 -7.41 22.33
C GLY A 178 12.95 -6.32 21.47
N THR A 179 12.48 -6.09 20.23
CA THR A 179 12.82 -4.87 19.48
C THR A 179 12.12 -3.63 20.06
N VAL A 180 12.60 -2.45 19.70
CA VAL A 180 12.12 -1.13 20.14
C VAL A 180 12.14 -0.20 18.92
N HIS A 181 11.13 0.64 18.73
CA HIS A 181 11.16 1.68 17.71
C HIS A 181 12.18 2.78 18.07
N GLY A 182 12.82 3.35 17.05
CA GLY A 182 13.77 4.42 17.27
C GLY A 182 15.22 3.96 17.56
N ARG A 183 16.00 4.86 18.18
CA ARG A 183 17.43 4.65 18.44
C ARG A 183 17.63 3.67 19.60
N GLN A 184 18.08 2.46 19.30
CA GLN A 184 18.39 1.46 20.33
C GLN A 184 19.51 1.96 21.27
N ARG A 185 19.29 1.88 22.59
CA ARG A 185 20.31 2.10 23.62
C ARG A 185 20.65 0.77 24.30
N GLY A 186 21.83 0.20 23.99
CA GLY A 186 22.35 -1.02 24.63
C GLY A 186 22.22 -2.30 23.79
N ARG A 187 22.49 -3.47 24.39
CA ARG A 187 22.38 -4.78 23.72
C ARG A 187 20.92 -5.26 23.78
N THR A 188 20.24 -5.27 22.65
CA THR A 188 18.88 -5.80 22.51
C THR A 188 18.87 -7.31 22.67
N LYS A 189 18.18 -7.81 23.70
CA LYS A 189 18.02 -9.25 23.95
C LYS A 189 16.76 -9.73 23.24
N LEU A 190 16.92 -10.18 22.00
CA LEU A 190 15.84 -10.77 21.20
C LEU A 190 15.45 -12.15 21.74
N ASP A 191 14.15 -12.39 21.89
CA ASP A 191 13.59 -13.68 22.30
C ASP A 191 13.34 -14.59 21.08
N PHE A 192 14.42 -15.19 20.55
CA PHE A 192 14.33 -16.11 19.42
C PHE A 192 13.49 -17.36 19.71
N GLY A 193 13.43 -17.81 20.97
CA GLY A 193 12.62 -18.96 21.37
C GLY A 193 11.13 -18.67 21.27
N ARG A 194 10.70 -17.47 21.66
CA ARG A 194 9.34 -16.98 21.41
C ARG A 194 9.05 -16.84 19.93
N LEU A 195 9.94 -16.21 19.17
CA LEU A 195 9.76 -16.04 17.73
C LEU A 195 9.55 -17.39 17.04
N LYS A 196 10.39 -18.39 17.35
CA LYS A 196 10.26 -19.74 16.82
C LYS A 196 8.89 -20.34 17.14
N ARG A 197 8.44 -20.26 18.39
CA ARG A 197 7.13 -20.80 18.80
C ARG A 197 5.98 -20.13 18.09
N ILE A 198 6.02 -18.80 17.91
CA ILE A 198 5.02 -18.08 17.12
C ILE A 198 5.02 -18.61 15.68
N ASN A 199 6.18 -18.68 15.04
CA ASN A 199 6.30 -19.16 13.67
C ASN A 199 5.76 -20.59 13.49
N ASP A 200 6.14 -21.51 14.38
CA ASP A 200 5.70 -22.91 14.37
C ASP A 200 4.16 -23.04 14.53
N MET A 201 3.51 -22.10 15.23
CA MET A 201 2.07 -22.13 15.47
C MET A 201 1.23 -21.47 14.38
N LEU A 202 1.77 -20.44 13.72
CA LEU A 202 1.02 -19.60 12.77
C LEU A 202 1.20 -20.06 11.33
N GLY A 203 2.44 -20.32 10.91
CA GLY A 203 2.74 -20.65 9.51
C GLY A 203 2.47 -19.53 8.50
N ILE A 204 2.43 -18.26 8.94
CA ILE A 204 2.30 -17.08 8.07
C ILE A 204 3.53 -16.16 8.20
N PRO A 205 3.80 -15.29 7.22
CA PRO A 205 4.87 -14.30 7.29
C PRO A 205 4.82 -13.43 8.56
N LEU A 206 5.93 -13.35 9.29
CA LEU A 206 6.08 -12.47 10.45
C LEU A 206 6.81 -11.17 10.08
N VAL A 207 6.48 -10.09 10.78
CA VAL A 207 7.02 -8.75 10.53
C VAL A 207 7.81 -8.26 11.73
N LEU A 208 8.98 -7.68 11.45
CA LEU A 208 9.84 -7.06 12.45
C LEU A 208 9.77 -5.53 12.34
N HIS A 209 9.24 -4.90 13.38
CA HIS A 209 9.37 -3.47 13.61
C HIS A 209 10.60 -3.18 14.48
N GLY A 210 11.25 -2.02 14.27
CA GLY A 210 12.38 -1.59 15.10
C GLY A 210 13.67 -2.42 14.94
N GLY A 211 13.98 -2.87 13.71
CA GLY A 211 15.15 -3.71 13.43
C GLY A 211 16.51 -3.01 13.38
N SER A 212 16.56 -1.67 13.49
CA SER A 212 17.80 -0.89 13.34
C SER A 212 18.87 -1.28 14.36
N GLY A 213 20.11 -1.48 13.88
CA GLY A 213 21.28 -1.77 14.74
C GLY A 213 21.51 -3.24 15.11
N LEU A 214 20.76 -4.18 14.56
CA LEU A 214 21.00 -5.62 14.73
C LEU A 214 22.20 -6.11 13.90
N THR A 215 22.85 -7.18 14.35
CA THR A 215 23.94 -7.84 13.62
C THR A 215 23.40 -8.74 12.50
N GLU A 216 24.24 -9.04 11.50
CA GLU A 216 23.92 -10.00 10.43
C GLU A 216 23.46 -11.36 10.98
N GLU A 217 24.14 -11.89 11.99
CA GLU A 217 23.76 -13.14 12.65
C GLU A 217 22.36 -13.05 13.29
N GLN A 218 22.01 -11.91 13.88
CA GLN A 218 20.68 -11.70 14.44
C GLN A 218 19.62 -11.65 13.34
N TYR A 219 19.85 -10.93 12.25
CA TYR A 219 18.92 -10.91 11.11
C TYR A 219 18.73 -12.30 10.52
N HIS A 220 19.80 -13.06 10.32
CA HIS A 220 19.69 -14.42 9.82
C HIS A 220 18.86 -15.32 10.75
N LYS A 221 19.07 -15.24 12.06
CA LYS A 221 18.23 -15.97 13.04
C LYS A 221 16.77 -15.51 13.02
N LEU A 222 16.51 -14.21 12.87
CA LEU A 222 15.13 -13.68 12.76
C LEU A 222 14.42 -14.28 11.53
N ILE A 223 15.09 -14.23 10.38
CA ILE A 223 14.56 -14.71 9.09
C ILE A 223 14.29 -16.22 9.13
N LEU A 224 15.25 -17.02 9.64
CA LEU A 224 15.06 -18.47 9.81
C LEU A 224 13.91 -18.84 10.76
N ASN A 225 13.45 -17.90 11.59
CA ASN A 225 12.31 -18.07 12.48
C ASN A 225 11.07 -17.31 11.99
N GLY A 226 10.94 -17.09 10.67
CA GLY A 226 9.70 -16.67 10.03
C GLY A 226 9.55 -15.18 9.76
N ILE A 227 10.54 -14.34 10.12
CA ILE A 227 10.52 -12.92 9.74
C ILE A 227 10.72 -12.80 8.22
N ALA A 228 9.72 -12.26 7.53
CA ALA A 228 9.68 -12.10 6.08
C ALA A 228 9.51 -10.63 5.64
N LYS A 229 9.19 -9.72 6.57
CA LYS A 229 9.21 -8.26 6.39
C LYS A 229 10.00 -7.61 7.51
N ILE A 230 10.88 -6.67 7.17
CA ILE A 230 11.62 -5.86 8.15
C ILE A 230 11.39 -4.39 7.84
N ASN A 231 10.82 -3.65 8.79
CA ASN A 231 10.57 -2.22 8.63
C ASN A 231 11.82 -1.40 9.00
N CYS A 232 12.12 -0.39 8.18
CA CYS A 232 13.23 0.54 8.43
C CYS A 232 12.87 1.97 8.03
N TYR A 233 12.80 2.85 9.03
CA TYR A 233 12.61 4.28 8.86
C TYR A 233 13.61 5.11 9.68
N THR A 234 13.72 4.86 10.98
CA THR A 234 14.55 5.68 11.89
C THR A 234 15.99 5.79 11.42
N GLU A 235 16.61 4.68 11.02
CA GLU A 235 18.00 4.70 10.53
C GLU A 235 18.15 5.55 9.27
N LEU A 236 17.21 5.47 8.34
CA LEU A 236 17.19 6.28 7.12
C LEU A 236 17.02 7.78 7.46
N SER A 237 16.08 8.10 8.34
CA SER A 237 15.89 9.48 8.83
C SER A 237 17.16 10.03 9.50
N ASP A 238 17.82 9.22 10.34
CA ASP A 238 19.08 9.60 10.99
C ASP A 238 20.24 9.79 10.00
N ILE A 239 20.30 9.01 8.92
CA ILE A 239 21.28 9.19 7.84
C ILE A 239 21.02 10.48 7.06
N ALA A 240 19.76 10.75 6.70
CA ALA A 240 19.39 11.98 6.02
C ALA A 240 19.75 13.21 6.88
N ALA A 241 19.35 13.20 8.16
CA ALA A 241 19.63 14.28 9.09
C ALA A 241 21.14 14.47 9.32
N ARG A 242 21.93 13.40 9.43
CA ARG A 242 23.40 13.50 9.54
C ARG A 242 24.02 14.09 8.28
N THR A 243 23.56 13.69 7.10
CA THR A 243 24.08 14.21 5.82
C THR A 243 23.81 15.71 5.70
N ILE A 244 22.59 16.15 6.02
CA ILE A 244 22.20 17.56 6.04
C ILE A 244 23.07 18.37 7.02
N ARG A 245 23.24 17.88 8.26
CA ARG A 245 24.09 18.56 9.26
C ARG A 245 25.54 18.67 8.80
N SER A 246 26.09 17.61 8.19
CA SER A 246 27.45 17.63 7.65
C SER A 246 27.62 18.67 6.54
N ASN A 247 26.62 18.81 5.66
CA ASN A 247 26.66 19.81 4.60
C ASN A 247 26.70 21.24 5.16
N LEU A 248 25.96 21.51 6.23
CA LEU A 248 25.92 22.82 6.90
C LEU A 248 27.17 23.13 7.73
N GLN A 249 27.84 22.12 8.29
CA GLN A 249 29.11 22.32 9.01
C GLN A 249 30.25 22.80 8.10
N SER A 250 30.20 22.43 6.83
CA SER A 250 31.24 22.81 5.86
C SER A 250 31.09 24.23 5.31
N ASP A 251 29.87 24.77 5.28
CA ASP A 251 29.54 26.14 4.85
C ASP A 251 28.08 26.44 5.19
N THR A 252 27.82 27.52 5.91
CA THR A 252 26.48 27.93 6.35
C THR A 252 25.73 28.79 5.32
N ASP A 253 26.41 29.29 4.28
CA ASP A 253 25.81 30.10 3.22
C ASP A 253 25.25 29.25 2.06
N LYS A 254 25.21 27.92 2.23
CA LYS A 254 24.65 26.98 1.26
C LYS A 254 23.15 27.16 1.09
N GLY A 255 22.72 27.25 -0.16
CA GLY A 255 21.31 27.14 -0.53
C GLY A 255 20.74 25.74 -0.29
N TYR A 256 19.42 25.60 -0.45
CA TYR A 256 18.68 24.36 -0.19
C TYR A 256 19.23 23.14 -0.95
N ILE A 257 19.49 23.28 -2.26
CA ILE A 257 19.98 22.17 -3.10
C ILE A 257 21.35 21.66 -2.62
N GLU A 258 22.26 22.57 -2.26
CA GLU A 258 23.56 22.20 -1.69
C GLU A 258 23.45 21.57 -0.31
N THR A 259 22.46 21.99 0.49
CA THR A 259 22.18 21.43 1.81
C THR A 259 21.66 19.99 1.71
N MET A 260 20.86 19.68 0.68
CA MET A 260 20.31 18.34 0.44
C MET A 260 21.25 17.41 -0.34
N ARG A 261 22.37 17.93 -0.86
CA ARG A 261 23.32 17.16 -1.67
C ARG A 261 23.78 15.90 -0.94
N GLY A 262 23.71 14.77 -1.63
CA GLY A 262 24.16 13.46 -1.12
C GLY A 262 23.18 12.75 -0.18
N VAL A 263 22.06 13.37 0.24
CA VAL A 263 21.05 12.71 1.08
C VAL A 263 20.53 11.45 0.40
N ARG A 264 20.05 11.56 -0.84
CA ARG A 264 19.54 10.43 -1.63
C ARG A 264 20.58 9.31 -1.81
N ASP A 265 21.85 9.66 -2.05
CA ASP A 265 22.92 8.67 -2.23
C ASP A 265 23.23 7.93 -0.93
N SER A 266 23.33 8.65 0.21
CA SER A 266 23.55 8.05 1.53
C SER A 266 22.40 7.10 1.92
N LEU A 267 21.15 7.48 1.63
CA LEU A 267 19.98 6.63 1.82
C LEU A 267 20.08 5.37 0.95
N ARG A 268 20.36 5.53 -0.34
CA ARG A 268 20.47 4.41 -1.30
C ARG A 268 21.49 3.37 -0.84
N GLU A 269 22.68 3.80 -0.39
CA GLU A 269 23.72 2.86 0.05
C GLU A 269 23.32 2.08 1.31
N GLN A 270 22.63 2.72 2.26
CA GLN A 270 22.09 2.02 3.41
C GLN A 270 21.02 0.99 3.02
N ILE A 271 20.11 1.36 2.11
CA ILE A 271 19.03 0.49 1.66
C ILE A 271 19.59 -0.74 0.94
N LYS A 272 20.62 -0.56 0.10
CA LYS A 272 21.34 -1.68 -0.54
C LYS A 272 21.96 -2.61 0.50
N LEU A 273 22.61 -2.06 1.53
CA LEU A 273 23.16 -2.85 2.64
C LEU A 273 22.06 -3.68 3.32
N CYS A 274 20.93 -3.07 3.65
CA CYS A 274 19.78 -3.78 4.22
C CYS A 274 19.29 -4.92 3.31
N MET A 275 19.12 -4.69 2.01
CA MET A 275 18.68 -5.73 1.07
C MET A 275 19.63 -6.92 0.99
N HIS A 276 20.94 -6.67 1.10
CA HIS A 276 21.93 -7.75 1.17
C HIS A 276 21.86 -8.50 2.50
N LEU A 277 21.82 -7.79 3.64
CA LEU A 277 21.74 -8.38 4.97
C LEU A 277 20.45 -9.20 5.18
N TRP A 278 19.35 -8.79 4.53
CA TRP A 278 18.05 -9.45 4.65
C TRP A 278 17.79 -10.50 3.56
N GLY A 279 18.76 -10.71 2.65
CA GLY A 279 18.71 -11.77 1.63
C GLY A 279 17.74 -11.52 0.47
N SER A 280 17.21 -10.30 0.33
CA SER A 280 16.28 -9.94 -0.76
C SER A 280 16.99 -9.49 -2.05
N ALA A 281 18.26 -9.09 -1.97
CA ALA A 281 19.04 -8.79 -3.17
C ALA A 281 19.10 -10.00 -4.14
N GLY A 282 18.82 -9.75 -5.42
CA GLY A 282 18.78 -10.75 -6.49
C GLY A 282 17.45 -11.51 -6.63
N ARG A 283 16.48 -11.30 -5.74
CA ARG A 283 15.19 -12.04 -5.71
C ARG A 283 14.10 -11.45 -6.61
N ALA A 284 14.36 -10.35 -7.32
CA ALA A 284 13.31 -9.68 -8.12
C ALA A 284 12.71 -10.56 -9.23
N ALA A 285 13.55 -11.30 -9.97
CA ALA A 285 13.07 -12.08 -11.12
C ALA A 285 12.14 -13.22 -10.71
N GLU A 286 12.47 -13.95 -9.64
CA GLU A 286 11.64 -15.03 -9.11
C GLU A 286 10.31 -14.49 -8.56
N VAL A 287 10.32 -13.34 -7.87
CA VAL A 287 9.10 -12.71 -7.36
C VAL A 287 8.22 -12.24 -8.51
N LEU A 288 8.76 -11.65 -9.57
CA LEU A 288 7.99 -11.23 -10.75
C LEU A 288 7.37 -12.41 -11.52
N ILE A 289 7.99 -13.59 -11.47
CA ILE A 289 7.46 -14.81 -12.11
C ILE A 289 6.36 -15.44 -11.26
N GLN A 290 6.53 -15.47 -9.94
CA GLN A 290 5.66 -16.24 -9.04
C GLN A 290 4.53 -15.43 -8.42
N CYS A 291 4.68 -14.12 -8.27
CA CYS A 291 3.68 -13.27 -7.62
C CYS A 291 2.70 -12.70 -8.63
N ARG A 292 1.42 -12.68 -8.25
CA ARG A 292 0.38 -12.07 -9.09
C ARG A 292 0.66 -10.57 -9.25
N PRO A 293 0.54 -10.03 -10.47
CA PRO A 293 0.64 -8.59 -10.67
C PRO A 293 -0.58 -7.90 -10.06
N TRP A 294 -0.35 -6.74 -9.45
CA TRP A 294 -1.42 -5.88 -8.99
C TRP A 294 -1.89 -4.98 -10.14
N GLN A 295 -3.13 -5.16 -10.57
CA GLN A 295 -3.70 -4.42 -11.69
C GLN A 295 -5.06 -3.81 -11.33
N PRO A 296 -5.27 -2.52 -11.64
CA PRO A 296 -6.59 -1.91 -11.49
C PRO A 296 -7.55 -2.47 -12.55
N VAL A 297 -8.83 -2.39 -12.24
CA VAL A 297 -9.93 -2.70 -13.15
C VAL A 297 -10.67 -1.42 -13.50
N GLU A 298 -11.04 -1.26 -14.75
CA GLU A 298 -11.88 -0.16 -15.21
C GLU A 298 -13.32 -0.68 -15.39
N HIS A 299 -14.28 0.01 -14.78
CA HIS A 299 -15.70 -0.23 -14.95
C HIS A 299 -16.32 0.91 -15.76
N VAL A 300 -16.78 0.60 -16.98
CA VAL A 300 -17.35 1.58 -17.90
C VAL A 300 -18.86 1.42 -17.96
N ILE A 301 -19.56 2.55 -17.88
CA ILE A 301 -21.00 2.65 -18.12
C ILE A 301 -21.25 3.71 -19.18
N ILE A 302 -21.64 3.30 -20.38
CA ILE A 302 -22.11 4.22 -21.43
C ILE A 302 -23.63 4.20 -21.49
N TYR A 303 -24.24 5.37 -21.56
CA TYR A 303 -25.69 5.50 -21.37
C TYR A 303 -26.26 6.73 -22.06
N ASN A 304 -27.57 6.70 -22.28
CA ASN A 304 -28.39 7.85 -22.63
C ASN A 304 -29.30 8.23 -21.46
N VAL A 305 -29.80 9.45 -21.48
CA VAL A 305 -30.78 9.95 -20.50
C VAL A 305 -32.05 10.40 -21.21
N GLU A 306 -33.20 10.21 -20.57
CA GLU A 306 -34.51 10.58 -21.10
C GLU A 306 -35.13 11.68 -20.24
N ASP A 307 -35.76 12.66 -20.89
CA ASP A 307 -36.58 13.71 -20.25
C ASP A 307 -35.92 14.47 -19.09
N VAL A 308 -34.60 14.66 -19.14
CA VAL A 308 -33.83 15.43 -18.14
C VAL A 308 -33.03 16.57 -18.77
N SER A 309 -32.94 17.67 -18.04
CA SER A 309 -32.09 18.82 -18.39
C SER A 309 -30.61 18.52 -18.17
N THR A 310 -29.73 19.24 -18.87
CA THR A 310 -28.28 19.18 -18.65
C THR A 310 -27.90 19.42 -17.18
N GLN A 311 -28.57 20.36 -16.51
CA GLN A 311 -28.31 20.67 -15.11
C GLN A 311 -28.63 19.49 -14.17
N GLN A 312 -29.69 18.73 -14.46
CA GLN A 312 -30.00 17.52 -13.68
C GLN A 312 -28.95 16.43 -13.88
N VAL A 313 -28.43 16.28 -15.10
CA VAL A 313 -27.34 15.34 -15.39
C VAL A 313 -26.05 15.74 -14.67
N GLU A 314 -25.70 17.03 -14.70
CA GLU A 314 -24.53 17.55 -13.97
C GLU A 314 -24.65 17.33 -12.46
N ALA A 315 -25.83 17.55 -11.88
CA ALA A 315 -26.10 17.29 -10.47
C ALA A 315 -25.96 15.80 -10.12
N MET A 316 -26.53 14.91 -10.95
CA MET A 316 -26.34 13.46 -10.81
C MET A 316 -24.84 13.11 -10.88
N ILE A 317 -24.09 13.71 -11.81
CA ILE A 317 -22.66 13.45 -11.95
C ILE A 317 -21.89 13.88 -10.69
N ALA A 318 -22.17 15.07 -10.16
CA ALA A 318 -21.52 15.57 -8.96
C ALA A 318 -21.81 14.66 -7.74
N GLN A 319 -23.07 14.26 -7.57
CA GLN A 319 -23.47 13.35 -6.49
C GLN A 319 -22.81 11.97 -6.65
N GLY A 320 -22.80 11.40 -7.86
CA GLY A 320 -22.15 10.13 -8.14
C GLY A 320 -20.65 10.16 -7.86
N ARG A 321 -19.95 11.24 -8.25
CA ARG A 321 -18.52 11.41 -7.92
C ARG A 321 -18.29 11.44 -6.42
N ALA A 322 -19.13 12.11 -5.64
CA ALA A 322 -18.99 12.16 -4.19
C ALA A 322 -19.25 10.80 -3.52
N SER A 323 -20.40 10.18 -3.78
CA SER A 323 -20.80 8.92 -3.14
C SER A 323 -19.94 7.74 -3.57
N LEU A 324 -19.65 7.60 -4.86
CA LEU A 324 -18.92 6.43 -5.37
C LEU A 324 -17.43 6.46 -4.98
N SER A 325 -16.82 7.64 -4.87
CA SER A 325 -15.40 7.76 -4.47
C SER A 325 -15.14 7.39 -3.01
N ALA A 326 -16.18 7.36 -2.17
CA ALA A 326 -16.09 6.92 -0.78
C ALA A 326 -16.11 5.39 -0.62
N ILE A 327 -16.47 4.65 -1.67
CA ILE A 327 -16.56 3.19 -1.63
C ILE A 327 -15.13 2.62 -1.55
N PRO A 328 -14.87 1.66 -0.65
CA PRO A 328 -13.58 0.99 -0.57
C PRO A 328 -13.17 0.35 -1.90
N GLY A 329 -11.94 0.60 -2.32
CA GLY A 329 -11.40 0.11 -3.58
C GLY A 329 -11.74 0.98 -4.80
N VAL A 330 -12.54 2.04 -4.68
CA VAL A 330 -12.77 2.99 -5.79
C VAL A 330 -11.64 4.01 -5.82
N ARG A 331 -10.83 3.96 -6.87
CA ARG A 331 -9.66 4.81 -7.11
C ARG A 331 -10.05 6.18 -7.65
N ARG A 332 -10.87 6.16 -8.70
CA ARG A 332 -11.25 7.33 -9.48
C ARG A 332 -12.62 7.15 -10.09
N VAL A 333 -13.38 8.23 -10.12
CA VAL A 333 -14.70 8.28 -10.76
C VAL A 333 -14.67 9.39 -11.80
N PHE A 334 -14.69 9.01 -13.07
CA PHE A 334 -14.78 9.90 -14.20
C PHE A 334 -16.19 9.87 -14.77
N ALA A 335 -16.66 11.03 -15.20
CA ALA A 335 -17.87 11.19 -16.00
C ALA A 335 -17.56 12.13 -17.16
N GLY A 336 -18.11 11.83 -18.33
CA GLY A 336 -17.93 12.63 -19.54
C GLY A 336 -19.10 12.47 -20.50
N TRP A 337 -19.03 13.21 -21.61
CA TRP A 337 -20.03 13.21 -22.67
C TRP A 337 -19.38 13.09 -24.05
N ALA A 338 -20.15 12.62 -25.02
CA ALA A 338 -19.74 12.54 -26.42
C ALA A 338 -19.50 13.96 -26.98
N ILE A 339 -18.39 14.11 -27.72
CA ILE A 339 -18.04 15.35 -28.41
C ILE A 339 -18.56 15.35 -29.85
N ALA A 340 -18.57 14.18 -30.50
CA ALA A 340 -19.01 14.03 -31.88
C ALA A 340 -20.53 13.81 -31.96
N GLU A 341 -21.18 14.40 -32.96
CA GLU A 341 -22.60 14.21 -33.24
C GLU A 341 -22.82 13.70 -34.68
N PRO A 342 -23.74 12.74 -34.91
CA PRO A 342 -24.56 12.07 -33.91
C PRO A 342 -23.77 10.96 -33.16
N ALA A 343 -23.98 10.85 -31.85
CA ALA A 343 -23.43 9.75 -31.04
C ALA A 343 -24.53 8.77 -30.61
N ARG A 344 -24.24 7.46 -30.65
CA ARG A 344 -25.16 6.43 -30.17
C ARG A 344 -25.41 6.54 -28.66
N TYR A 345 -24.37 6.81 -27.88
CA TYR A 345 -24.45 7.08 -26.44
C TYR A 345 -23.86 8.45 -26.14
N ARG A 346 -24.61 9.27 -25.41
CA ARG A 346 -24.20 10.64 -25.09
C ARG A 346 -23.31 10.74 -23.85
N PHE A 347 -23.44 9.83 -22.88
CA PHE A 347 -22.75 9.94 -21.59
C PHE A 347 -21.94 8.70 -21.26
N CYS A 348 -20.90 8.89 -20.45
CA CYS A 348 -20.02 7.83 -19.99
C CYS A 348 -19.63 8.03 -18.52
N TRP A 349 -19.66 6.96 -17.73
CA TRP A 349 -18.93 6.81 -16.49
C TRP A 349 -17.75 5.88 -16.71
N LEU A 350 -16.60 6.23 -16.15
CA LEU A 350 -15.43 5.36 -16.03
C LEU A 350 -15.03 5.34 -14.56
N VAL A 351 -15.19 4.20 -13.91
CA VAL A 351 -14.85 3.99 -12.51
C VAL A 351 -13.64 3.08 -12.44
N GLN A 352 -12.52 3.62 -11.98
CA GLN A 352 -11.31 2.85 -11.76
C GLN A 352 -11.37 2.19 -10.38
N LEU A 353 -11.29 0.87 -10.35
CA LEU A 353 -11.25 0.04 -9.16
C LEU A 353 -9.82 -0.44 -8.89
N ALA A 354 -9.47 -0.59 -7.61
CA ALA A 354 -8.12 -0.92 -7.17
C ALA A 354 -7.69 -2.32 -7.61
N HIS A 355 -8.64 -3.27 -7.66
CA HIS A 355 -8.41 -4.67 -7.99
C HIS A 355 -9.72 -5.31 -8.48
N ALA A 356 -9.65 -6.46 -9.18
CA ALA A 356 -10.83 -7.18 -9.65
C ALA A 356 -11.77 -7.64 -8.52
N ASN A 357 -11.24 -7.93 -7.34
CA ASN A 357 -12.04 -8.31 -6.16
C ASN A 357 -13.05 -7.22 -5.77
N VAL A 358 -12.76 -5.95 -6.09
CA VAL A 358 -13.62 -4.80 -5.77
C VAL A 358 -14.95 -4.87 -6.52
N ILE A 359 -15.04 -5.57 -7.67
CA ILE A 359 -16.23 -5.54 -8.53
C ILE A 359 -17.50 -5.95 -7.75
N GLU A 360 -17.43 -7.05 -6.99
CA GLU A 360 -18.59 -7.56 -6.25
C GLU A 360 -18.98 -6.65 -5.08
N SER A 361 -17.99 -6.22 -4.29
CA SER A 361 -18.22 -5.34 -3.14
C SER A 361 -18.71 -3.96 -3.60
N TYR A 362 -18.23 -3.45 -4.74
CA TYR A 362 -18.68 -2.20 -5.35
C TYR A 362 -20.16 -2.24 -5.70
N HIS A 363 -20.62 -3.27 -6.43
CA HIS A 363 -22.02 -3.36 -6.86
C HIS A 363 -23.01 -3.63 -5.72
N THR A 364 -22.55 -4.23 -4.62
CA THR A 364 -23.37 -4.52 -3.45
C THR A 364 -23.32 -3.41 -2.39
N HIS A 365 -22.38 -2.46 -2.50
CA HIS A 365 -22.18 -1.39 -1.53
C HIS A 365 -23.42 -0.49 -1.39
N PRO A 366 -23.82 -0.09 -0.16
CA PRO A 366 -24.98 0.76 0.08
C PRO A 366 -24.95 2.08 -0.72
N GLU A 367 -23.80 2.75 -0.79
CA GLU A 367 -23.64 4.00 -1.57
C GLU A 367 -23.87 3.79 -3.07
N TYR A 368 -23.36 2.69 -3.65
CA TYR A 368 -23.59 2.38 -5.06
C TYR A 368 -25.08 2.13 -5.32
N ARG A 369 -25.74 1.34 -4.46
CA ARG A 369 -27.16 1.04 -4.57
C ARG A 369 -28.03 2.28 -4.39
N ALA A 370 -27.69 3.14 -3.42
CA ALA A 370 -28.39 4.39 -3.18
C ALA A 370 -28.30 5.32 -4.39
N PHE A 371 -27.08 5.59 -4.87
CA PHE A 371 -26.85 6.39 -6.07
C PHE A 371 -27.58 5.80 -7.29
N THR A 372 -27.43 4.51 -7.51
CA THR A 372 -27.99 3.82 -8.68
C THR A 372 -29.52 3.88 -8.66
N ASN A 373 -30.16 3.62 -7.53
CA ASN A 373 -31.63 3.58 -7.43
C ASN A 373 -32.27 4.97 -7.43
N GLN A 374 -31.62 5.95 -6.80
CA GLN A 374 -32.21 7.28 -6.59
C GLN A 374 -31.90 8.25 -7.73
N CYS A 375 -30.73 8.13 -8.34
CA CYS A 375 -30.20 9.15 -9.24
C CYS A 375 -29.99 8.63 -10.67
N PHE A 376 -29.56 7.38 -10.83
CA PHE A 376 -29.13 6.86 -12.13
C PHE A 376 -30.21 6.06 -12.88
N GLN A 377 -30.74 4.98 -12.30
CA GLN A 377 -31.74 4.11 -12.94
C GLN A 377 -33.04 4.83 -13.36
N PRO A 378 -33.56 5.82 -12.61
CA PRO A 378 -34.81 6.49 -13.00
C PRO A 378 -34.72 7.24 -14.32
N ILE A 379 -33.52 7.55 -14.81
CA ILE A 379 -33.30 8.38 -16.01
C ILE A 379 -32.46 7.66 -17.07
N THR A 380 -32.04 6.40 -16.83
CA THR A 380 -31.14 5.65 -17.72
C THR A 380 -31.72 4.28 -18.09
N HIS A 381 -32.39 4.21 -19.25
CA HIS A 381 -33.00 2.97 -19.75
C HIS A 381 -32.14 2.25 -20.81
N ASP A 382 -31.42 3.00 -21.64
CA ASP A 382 -30.48 2.48 -22.65
C ASP A 382 -29.03 2.64 -22.17
N ARG A 383 -28.39 1.52 -21.79
CA ARG A 383 -27.00 1.51 -21.28
C ARG A 383 -26.25 0.22 -21.56
N ILE A 384 -24.93 0.34 -21.57
CA ILE A 384 -23.97 -0.77 -21.52
C ILE A 384 -23.11 -0.60 -20.27
N SER A 385 -22.90 -1.67 -19.50
CA SER A 385 -22.09 -1.68 -18.28
C SER A 385 -21.15 -2.89 -18.29
N ILE A 386 -19.84 -2.64 -18.27
CA ILE A 386 -18.81 -3.65 -18.47
C ILE A 386 -17.59 -3.33 -17.61
N SER A 387 -16.95 -4.36 -17.05
CA SER A 387 -15.66 -4.26 -16.35
C SER A 387 -14.55 -4.93 -17.16
N PHE A 388 -13.37 -4.33 -17.21
CA PHE A 388 -12.19 -4.89 -17.89
C PHE A 388 -10.90 -4.51 -17.18
N THR A 389 -9.85 -5.32 -17.38
CA THR A 389 -8.51 -5.04 -16.85
C THR A 389 -7.83 -3.93 -17.65
N ALA A 390 -7.26 -2.93 -16.96
CA ALA A 390 -6.54 -1.85 -17.63
C ALA A 390 -5.35 -2.40 -18.44
N GLY A 391 -5.28 -2.08 -19.73
CA GLY A 391 -4.18 -2.49 -20.62
C GLY A 391 -4.48 -3.65 -21.59
N GLN A 392 -5.72 -4.15 -21.66
CA GLN A 392 -6.17 -5.06 -22.73
C GLN A 392 -7.10 -4.37 -23.73
N PRO A 393 -6.57 -3.63 -24.73
CA PRO A 393 -7.37 -2.87 -25.69
C PRO A 393 -8.26 -3.73 -26.60
N GLU A 394 -7.94 -5.01 -26.78
CA GLU A 394 -8.67 -5.91 -27.69
C GLU A 394 -10.10 -6.25 -27.22
N VAL A 395 -10.38 -6.13 -25.92
CA VAL A 395 -11.71 -6.43 -25.35
C VAL A 395 -12.74 -5.37 -25.77
N ILE A 396 -12.34 -4.10 -25.88
CA ILE A 396 -13.23 -2.99 -26.24
C ILE A 396 -13.58 -3.05 -27.74
N HIS A 397 -12.60 -3.37 -28.60
CA HIS A 397 -12.81 -3.41 -30.05
C HIS A 397 -13.72 -4.56 -30.52
N ASN A 398 -13.71 -5.70 -29.84
CA ASN A 398 -14.47 -6.87 -30.28
C ASN A 398 -15.95 -6.86 -29.85
N MET A 399 -16.32 -6.11 -28.81
CA MET A 399 -17.71 -6.12 -28.29
C MET A 399 -18.62 -5.05 -28.91
N LEU A 400 -18.08 -3.99 -29.51
CA LEU A 400 -18.86 -2.84 -29.98
C LEU A 400 -19.04 -2.76 -31.52
N GLY A 401 -18.64 -3.79 -32.25
CA GLY A 401 -18.78 -3.86 -33.72
C GLY A 401 -17.73 -3.02 -34.45
N LYS A 402 -17.13 -3.58 -35.50
CA LYS A 402 -16.00 -3.01 -36.25
C LYS A 402 -16.29 -1.68 -37.01
N GLY A 403 -17.45 -1.07 -36.82
CA GLY A 403 -17.87 0.15 -37.56
C GLY A 403 -17.99 1.43 -36.73
N ASP A 404 -18.09 1.33 -35.39
CA ASP A 404 -18.61 2.45 -34.58
C ASP A 404 -17.55 3.16 -33.70
N PHE A 405 -16.27 2.77 -33.82
CA PHE A 405 -15.14 3.51 -33.25
C PHE A 405 -13.96 3.51 -34.23
N CYS A 406 -13.89 4.53 -35.09
CA CYS A 406 -12.59 4.98 -35.61
C CYS A 406 -11.81 5.55 -34.40
N ASP A 407 -10.68 4.92 -34.10
CA ASP A 407 -9.64 5.39 -33.17
C ASP A 407 -10.14 5.95 -31.84
N CYS A 408 -10.61 5.06 -30.96
CA CYS A 408 -10.76 5.38 -29.54
C CYS A 408 -9.39 5.44 -28.85
N SER A 409 -8.63 6.50 -29.16
CA SER A 409 -7.41 6.90 -28.45
C SER A 409 -7.75 7.54 -27.09
N PHE A 410 -8.72 7.00 -26.35
CA PHE A 410 -8.99 7.42 -24.99
C PHE A 410 -8.05 6.64 -24.07
N LEU A 411 -7.24 7.39 -23.31
CA LEU A 411 -6.28 6.92 -22.29
C LEU A 411 -4.81 6.71 -22.72
N VAL A 412 -4.23 7.54 -23.58
CA VAL A 412 -2.82 7.95 -23.42
C VAL A 412 -2.65 9.38 -23.97
N GLY A 413 -2.93 10.39 -23.14
CA GLY A 413 -2.43 11.74 -23.38
C GLY A 413 -0.94 11.78 -23.03
N LYS A 414 -0.13 12.30 -23.96
CA LYS A 414 1.33 12.49 -23.85
C LYS A 414 1.78 13.15 -22.55
#